data_AF-A0A517ZJ14-F1
#
_entry.id   AF-A0A517ZJ14-F1
#
_cell.length_a   1.000
_cell.length_b   1.000
_cell.length_c   1.000
_cell.angle_alpha   90.00
_cell.angle_beta   90.00
_cell.angle_gamma   90.00
#
_symmetry.space_group_name_H-M   'P 1'
#
loop_
_entity.id
_entity.type
_entity.pdbx_description
1 polymer ?
#
loop_
_entity_poly.entity_id
_entity_poly.type
_entity_poly.pdbx_seq_one_letter_code
_entity_poly.pdbx_strand_id
1 'polypeptide(L)'
;MSVAITIYIAIDDNTPHDMETFTFDPSLWSLAEDYGIITCHNAKLFAAFGYDPSRQFPIPLYELRGFPEFIADSSDLRNAWFDDDYMTWFDGNELVNAIEHIGLQQQELPKPIAVLFSVVGLLAETYGPDRVRVIIAFSP
;
A
#
# COMPACT_ATOMS: atom_id res chain seq x y z
N MET A 1 15.41 -0.11 -17.12
CA MET A 1 15.15 -1.01 -15.98
C MET A 1 13.65 -0.98 -15.75
N SER A 2 12.98 -2.13 -15.74
CA SER A 2 11.55 -2.21 -15.48
C SER A 2 11.35 -2.48 -13.99
N VAL A 3 10.95 -1.46 -13.24
CA VAL A 3 10.65 -1.61 -11.82
C VAL A 3 9.27 -2.25 -11.67
N ALA A 4 9.19 -3.33 -10.90
CA ALA A 4 7.93 -3.97 -10.52
C ALA A 4 7.46 -3.44 -9.16
N ILE A 5 6.15 -3.55 -8.91
CA ILE A 5 5.57 -3.25 -7.59
C ILE A 5 4.82 -4.48 -7.09
N THR A 6 5.01 -4.79 -5.82
CA THR A 6 4.20 -5.76 -5.09
C THR A 6 3.39 -5.01 -4.05
N ILE A 7 2.08 -5.23 -4.02
CA ILE A 7 1.17 -4.55 -3.11
C ILE A 7 0.53 -5.56 -2.19
N TYR A 8 0.55 -5.24 -0.90
CA TYR A 8 -0.15 -5.98 0.13
C TYR A 8 -1.16 -5.08 0.83
N ILE A 9 -2.24 -5.69 1.31
CA ILE A 9 -3.17 -5.05 2.24
C ILE A 9 -2.96 -5.71 3.59
N ALA A 10 -2.73 -4.91 4.62
CA ALA A 10 -2.67 -5.37 6.00
C ALA A 10 -3.83 -4.78 6.80
N ILE A 11 -4.42 -5.58 7.67
CA ILE A 11 -5.45 -5.17 8.63
C ILE A 11 -4.85 -5.41 10.01
N ASP A 12 -4.55 -4.35 10.75
CA ASP A 12 -3.82 -4.41 12.02
C ASP A 12 -4.54 -5.27 13.08
N ASP A 13 -5.88 -5.28 13.03
CA ASP A 13 -6.73 -6.14 13.84
C ASP A 13 -8.07 -6.43 13.12
N ASN A 14 -8.46 -7.70 13.09
CA ASN A 14 -9.67 -8.16 12.39
C ASN A 14 -10.97 -7.94 13.16
N THR A 15 -10.94 -7.27 14.30
CA THR A 15 -12.14 -6.92 15.04
C THR A 15 -12.80 -5.70 14.38
N PRO A 16 -14.12 -5.72 14.11
CA PRO A 16 -14.85 -4.56 13.64
C PRO A 16 -14.53 -3.28 14.44
N HIS A 17 -14.54 -2.13 13.76
CA HIS A 17 -14.14 -0.86 14.37
C HIS A 17 -15.02 -0.42 15.54
N ASP A 18 -16.25 -0.96 15.65
CA ASP A 18 -17.20 -0.70 16.72
C ASP A 18 -16.99 -1.59 17.96
N MET A 19 -15.95 -2.42 17.96
CA MET A 19 -15.60 -3.34 19.04
C MET A 19 -14.18 -3.09 19.58
N GLU A 20 -13.93 -3.50 20.82
CA GLU A 20 -12.59 -3.47 21.41
C GLU A 20 -11.67 -4.46 20.69
N THR A 21 -10.45 -4.00 20.38
CA THR A 21 -9.39 -4.78 19.73
C THR A 21 -9.10 -6.07 20.49
N PHE A 22 -9.03 -7.20 19.78
CA PHE A 22 -8.88 -8.52 20.41
C PHE A 22 -7.43 -8.98 20.53
N THR A 23 -6.65 -8.96 19.45
CA THR A 23 -5.34 -9.64 19.42
C THR A 23 -4.20 -8.85 18.80
N PHE A 24 -4.47 -7.78 18.03
CA PHE A 24 -3.44 -7.11 17.22
C PHE A 24 -2.65 -8.13 16.37
N ASP A 25 -3.37 -9.11 15.80
CA ASP A 25 -2.79 -10.14 14.93
C ASP A 25 -3.11 -9.75 13.48
N PRO A 26 -2.15 -9.15 12.77
CA PRO A 26 -2.44 -8.51 11.51
C PRO A 26 -2.75 -9.54 10.42
N SER A 27 -3.82 -9.32 9.67
CA SER A 27 -4.11 -10.09 8.46
C SER A 27 -3.53 -9.44 7.24
N LEU A 28 -2.76 -10.22 6.48
CA LEU A 28 -2.00 -9.76 5.33
C LEU A 28 -2.49 -10.45 4.06
N TRP A 29 -2.90 -9.67 3.07
CA TRP A 29 -3.36 -10.13 1.77
C TRP A 29 -2.41 -9.65 0.67
N SER A 30 -1.98 -10.56 -0.18
CA SER A 30 -1.10 -10.31 -1.30
C SER A 30 -1.93 -10.05 -2.55
N LEU A 31 -1.94 -8.83 -3.09
CA LEU A 31 -2.74 -8.56 -4.29
C LEU A 31 -2.25 -9.35 -5.51
N ALA A 32 -0.97 -9.70 -5.54
CA ALA A 32 -0.41 -10.53 -6.59
C ALA A 32 -0.88 -11.99 -6.48
N GLU A 33 -0.83 -12.59 -5.28
CA GLU A 33 -1.14 -14.00 -5.07
C GLU A 33 -2.63 -14.28 -4.94
N ASP A 34 -3.36 -13.43 -4.22
CA ASP A 34 -4.78 -13.62 -3.92
C ASP A 34 -5.67 -13.13 -5.08
N TYR A 35 -5.24 -12.10 -5.81
CA TYR A 35 -6.06 -11.42 -6.82
C TYR A 35 -5.42 -11.32 -8.20
N GLY A 36 -4.18 -11.81 -8.40
CA GLY A 36 -3.50 -11.78 -9.70
C GLY A 36 -3.14 -10.37 -10.18
N ILE A 37 -3.08 -9.38 -9.28
CA ILE A 37 -2.74 -7.99 -9.59
C ILE A 37 -1.24 -7.79 -9.40
N ILE A 38 -0.49 -7.88 -10.50
CA ILE A 38 0.96 -8.10 -10.44
C ILE A 38 1.78 -6.85 -10.74
N THR A 39 1.28 -5.90 -11.53
CA THR A 39 2.02 -4.65 -11.80
C THR A 39 1.09 -3.51 -12.24
N CYS A 40 1.55 -2.28 -12.04
CA CYS A 40 1.21 -1.18 -12.92
C CYS A 40 2.51 -0.52 -13.38
N HIS A 41 2.58 -0.03 -14.62
CA HIS A 41 3.76 0.69 -15.12
C HIS A 41 3.41 2.16 -15.33
N ASN A 42 2.92 2.81 -14.26
CA ASN A 42 2.57 4.22 -14.28
C ASN A 42 3.55 5.02 -13.43
N ALA A 43 4.49 5.71 -14.08
CA ALA A 43 5.54 6.49 -13.40
C ALA A 43 4.97 7.55 -12.43
N LYS A 44 3.83 8.12 -12.77
CA LYS A 44 3.13 9.11 -11.94
C LYS A 44 2.56 8.46 -10.66
N LEU A 45 2.14 7.20 -10.73
CA LEU A 45 1.72 6.43 -9.55
C LEU A 45 2.92 6.02 -8.68
N PHE A 46 4.05 5.65 -9.30
CA PHE A 46 5.26 5.31 -8.55
C PHE A 46 5.75 6.52 -7.75
N ALA A 47 5.72 7.70 -8.37
CA ALA A 47 6.01 8.96 -7.70
C ALA A 47 5.02 9.27 -6.56
N ALA A 48 3.72 9.02 -6.75
CA ALA A 48 2.73 9.14 -5.68
C ALA A 48 3.13 8.28 -4.46
N PHE A 49 3.65 7.09 -4.72
CA PHE A 49 4.09 6.14 -3.71
C PHE A 49 5.51 6.40 -3.18
N GLY A 50 6.13 7.53 -3.53
CA GLY A 50 7.46 7.89 -3.01
C GLY A 50 8.64 7.41 -3.84
N TYR A 51 8.41 6.64 -4.92
CA TYR A 51 9.46 6.13 -5.80
C TYR A 51 9.52 6.88 -7.13
N ASP A 52 10.41 7.88 -7.22
CA ASP A 52 10.71 8.58 -8.47
C ASP A 52 12.23 8.72 -8.68
N PRO A 53 12.91 7.68 -9.21
CA PRO A 53 14.34 7.74 -9.49
C PRO A 53 14.70 8.79 -10.55
N SER A 54 13.72 9.19 -11.38
CA SER A 54 13.91 10.18 -12.44
C SER A 54 13.77 11.63 -11.96
N ARG A 55 13.19 11.84 -10.77
CA ARG A 55 12.89 13.17 -10.19
C ARG A 55 12.11 14.08 -11.15
N GLN A 56 11.18 13.48 -11.90
CA GLN A 56 10.34 14.17 -12.89
C GLN A 56 9.02 14.68 -12.29
N PHE A 57 8.64 14.18 -11.11
CA PHE A 57 7.40 14.54 -10.43
C PHE A 57 7.67 15.42 -9.20
N PRO A 58 6.65 16.08 -8.63
CA PRO A 58 6.78 16.77 -7.36
C PRO A 58 7.33 15.85 -6.27
N ILE A 59 8.00 16.44 -5.27
CA ILE A 59 8.43 15.70 -4.07
C ILE A 59 7.21 14.96 -3.50
N PRO A 60 7.31 13.65 -3.23
CA PRO A 60 6.18 12.89 -2.76
C PRO A 60 5.68 13.43 -1.42
N LEU A 61 4.37 13.31 -1.19
CA LEU A 61 3.79 13.72 0.10
C LEU A 61 4.31 12.86 1.26
N TYR A 62 4.62 11.60 0.97
CA TYR A 62 5.17 10.65 1.90
C TYR A 62 6.39 9.98 1.26
N GLU A 63 7.52 10.03 1.94
CA GLU A 63 8.75 9.35 1.52
C GLU A 63 8.64 7.83 1.76
N LEU A 64 9.61 7.08 1.24
CA LEU A 64 9.73 5.65 1.53
C LEU A 64 9.98 5.47 3.03
N ARG A 65 9.10 4.70 3.68
CA ARG A 65 9.05 4.55 5.15
C ARG A 65 9.79 3.32 5.67
N GLY A 66 10.25 2.45 4.77
CA GLY A 66 10.82 1.17 5.16
C GLY A 66 9.77 0.12 5.49
N PHE A 67 10.25 -1.00 6.03
CA PHE A 67 9.40 -2.10 6.43
C PHE A 67 8.47 -1.67 7.60
N PRO A 68 7.15 -1.90 7.49
CA PRO A 68 6.20 -1.55 8.54
C PRO A 68 6.42 -2.35 9.85
N GLU A 69 6.66 -1.64 10.96
CA GLU A 69 6.90 -2.26 12.27
C GLU A 69 5.72 -3.11 12.76
N PHE A 70 4.48 -2.75 12.39
CA PHE A 70 3.25 -3.43 12.83
C PHE A 70 3.07 -4.84 12.25
N ILE A 71 3.88 -5.25 11.25
CA ILE A 71 3.94 -6.64 10.73
C ILE A 71 5.34 -7.27 10.84
N ALA A 72 6.27 -6.63 11.57
CA ALA A 72 7.68 -7.03 11.62
C ALA A 72 7.94 -8.39 12.30
N ASP A 73 7.05 -8.80 13.20
CA ASP A 73 7.19 -10.03 13.98
C ASP A 73 6.39 -11.22 13.40
N SER A 74 5.50 -10.98 12.43
CA SER A 74 4.46 -11.96 12.03
C SER A 74 4.49 -12.41 10.57
N SER A 75 5.30 -11.83 9.69
CA SER A 75 5.08 -12.00 8.24
C SER A 75 6.20 -12.71 7.47
N ASP A 76 5.79 -13.69 6.64
CA ASP A 76 6.59 -14.23 5.53
C ASP A 76 7.08 -13.15 4.57
N LEU A 77 6.45 -11.97 4.60
CA LEU A 77 6.79 -10.78 3.81
C LEU A 77 8.21 -10.26 4.12
N ARG A 78 8.67 -10.34 5.38
CA ARG A 78 10.06 -10.01 5.71
C ARG A 78 11.06 -10.99 5.10
N ASN A 79 10.64 -12.24 4.92
CA ASN A 79 11.44 -13.27 4.25
C ASN A 79 11.36 -13.20 2.73
N ALA A 80 10.47 -12.38 2.15
CA ALA A 80 10.22 -12.28 0.72
C ALA A 80 11.20 -11.36 -0.06
N TRP A 81 12.36 -11.03 0.53
CA TRP A 81 13.49 -10.34 -0.14
C TRP A 81 13.21 -8.89 -0.57
N PHE A 82 12.38 -8.16 0.15
CA PHE A 82 12.27 -6.72 -0.08
C PHE A 82 13.35 -5.99 0.72
N ASP A 83 14.13 -5.17 0.03
CA ASP A 83 15.05 -4.22 0.65
C ASP A 83 14.21 -3.10 1.27
N ASP A 84 14.39 -2.86 2.57
CA ASP A 84 13.65 -1.87 3.34
C ASP A 84 13.71 -0.49 2.66
N ASP A 85 14.82 -0.15 2.00
CA ASP A 85 15.00 1.13 1.29
C ASP A 85 14.03 1.30 0.10
N TYR A 86 13.36 0.24 -0.33
CA TYR A 86 12.40 0.22 -1.44
C TYR A 86 11.00 -0.15 -0.96
N MET A 87 10.66 0.21 0.27
CA MET A 87 9.34 -0.02 0.85
C MET A 87 8.67 1.25 1.34
N THR A 88 7.36 1.26 1.22
CA THR A 88 6.51 2.28 1.83
C THR A 88 5.17 1.67 2.20
N TRP A 89 4.40 2.41 2.99
CA TRP A 89 3.08 2.00 3.39
C TRP A 89 2.22 3.22 3.72
N PHE A 90 0.92 3.03 3.56
CA PHE A 90 -0.09 4.08 3.72
C PHE A 90 -1.26 3.55 4.54
N ASP A 91 -1.85 4.40 5.37
CA ASP A 91 -3.26 4.21 5.74
C ASP A 91 -4.20 4.58 4.58
N GLY A 92 -5.51 4.31 4.76
CA GLY A 92 -6.49 4.59 3.72
C GLY A 92 -6.56 6.06 3.28
N ASN A 93 -6.38 7.01 4.20
CA ASN A 93 -6.39 8.44 3.91
C ASN A 93 -5.09 8.88 3.24
N GLU A 94 -3.95 8.41 3.75
CA GLU A 94 -2.63 8.72 3.20
C GLU A 94 -2.51 8.24 1.76
N LEU A 95 -3.06 7.08 1.43
CA LEU A 95 -3.06 6.54 0.07
C LEU A 95 -3.79 7.47 -0.92
N VAL A 96 -4.95 7.99 -0.51
CA VAL A 96 -5.73 8.95 -1.31
C VAL A 96 -4.97 10.27 -1.46
N ASN A 97 -4.47 10.83 -0.35
CA ASN A 97 -3.72 12.08 -0.35
C ASN A 97 -2.46 11.98 -1.23
N ALA A 98 -1.78 10.84 -1.22
CA ALA A 98 -0.57 10.61 -2.00
C ALA A 98 -0.80 10.73 -3.51
N ILE A 99 -1.87 10.11 -4.03
CA ILE A 99 -2.19 10.18 -5.46
C ILE A 99 -2.71 11.57 -5.86
N GLU A 100 -3.52 12.20 -5.02
CA GLU A 100 -4.06 13.55 -5.28
C GLU A 100 -2.95 14.60 -5.29
N HIS A 101 -1.97 14.49 -4.40
CA HIS A 101 -0.81 15.40 -4.30
C HIS A 101 -0.02 15.48 -5.61
N ILE A 102 0.16 14.36 -6.29
CA ILE A 102 0.86 14.34 -7.58
C ILE A 102 -0.09 14.61 -8.76
N GLY A 103 -1.35 14.92 -8.47
CA GLY A 103 -2.39 15.31 -9.43
C GLY A 103 -3.01 14.13 -10.18
N LEU A 104 -3.04 12.92 -9.60
CA LEU A 104 -3.84 11.81 -10.11
C LEU A 104 -5.24 11.86 -9.49
N GLN A 105 -6.24 11.62 -10.33
CA GLN A 105 -7.61 11.42 -9.86
C GLN A 105 -7.93 9.94 -9.86
N GLN A 106 -8.77 9.46 -8.93
CA GLN A 106 -9.09 8.03 -8.83
C GLN A 106 -9.65 7.43 -10.15
N GLN A 107 -10.38 8.23 -10.92
CA GLN A 107 -10.92 7.86 -12.23
C GLN A 107 -9.86 7.67 -13.34
N GLU A 108 -8.64 8.18 -13.13
CA GLU A 108 -7.51 8.03 -14.04
C GLU A 108 -6.63 6.83 -13.68
N LEU A 109 -6.94 6.14 -12.57
CA LEU A 109 -6.14 5.03 -12.10
C LEU A 109 -6.27 3.81 -13.03
N PRO A 110 -5.18 3.07 -13.25
CA PRO A 110 -5.27 1.75 -13.88
C PRO A 110 -6.27 0.87 -13.13
N LYS A 111 -7.07 0.08 -13.86
CA LYS A 111 -8.12 -0.77 -13.26
C LYS A 111 -7.67 -1.57 -12.02
N PRO A 112 -6.49 -2.23 -12.01
CA PRO A 112 -6.08 -2.99 -10.83
C PRO A 112 -5.84 -2.09 -9.60
N ILE A 113 -5.36 -0.86 -9.80
CA ILE A 113 -5.19 0.12 -8.73
C ILE A 113 -6.55 0.67 -8.29
N ALA A 114 -7.48 0.93 -9.20
CA ALA A 114 -8.84 1.31 -8.83
C ALA A 114 -9.55 0.23 -7.99
N VAL A 115 -9.32 -1.06 -8.29
CA VAL A 115 -9.79 -2.18 -7.47
C VAL A 115 -9.18 -2.15 -6.08
N LEU A 116 -7.86 -1.95 -5.96
CA LEU A 116 -7.19 -1.77 -4.67
C LEU A 116 -7.86 -0.67 -3.83
N PHE A 117 -8.08 0.52 -4.39
CA PHE A 117 -8.75 1.62 -3.67
C PHE A 117 -10.16 1.24 -3.21
N SER A 118 -10.90 0.50 -4.04
CA SER A 118 -12.25 0.02 -3.68
C SER A 118 -12.21 -0.98 -2.53
N VAL A 119 -11.25 -1.92 -2.55
CA VAL A 119 -11.06 -2.90 -1.47
C VAL A 119 -10.65 -2.20 -0.18
N VAL A 120 -9.68 -1.27 -0.23
CA VAL A 120 -9.26 -0.48 0.94
C VAL A 120 -10.43 0.29 1.54
N GLY A 121 -11.26 0.93 0.72
CA GLY A 121 -12.46 1.64 1.19
C GLY A 121 -13.43 0.72 1.92
N LEU A 122 -13.74 -0.45 1.33
CA LEU A 122 -14.63 -1.44 1.95
C LEU A 122 -14.08 -1.97 3.28
N LEU A 123 -12.78 -2.27 3.33
CA LEU A 123 -12.14 -2.73 4.55
C LEU A 123 -12.12 -1.63 5.62
N ALA A 124 -11.88 -0.38 5.23
CA ALA A 124 -11.87 0.77 6.15
C ALA A 124 -13.26 1.02 6.77
N GLU A 125 -14.35 0.80 6.03
CA GLU A 125 -15.72 0.85 6.57
C GLU A 125 -15.97 -0.24 7.62
N THR A 126 -15.31 -1.39 7.48
CA THR A 126 -15.49 -2.56 8.36
C THR A 126 -14.59 -2.47 9.59
N TYR A 127 -13.29 -2.32 9.38
CA TYR A 127 -12.24 -2.44 10.40
C TYR A 127 -11.74 -1.09 10.92
N GLY A 128 -12.08 0.01 10.26
CA GLY A 128 -11.64 1.36 10.59
C GLY A 128 -10.53 1.84 9.66
N PRO A 129 -10.54 3.11 9.22
CA PRO A 129 -9.57 3.65 8.26
C PRO A 129 -8.15 3.71 8.82
N ASP A 130 -8.01 3.73 10.13
CA ASP A 130 -6.76 3.73 10.88
C ASP A 130 -6.19 2.33 11.09
N ARG A 131 -6.89 1.26 10.71
CA ARG A 131 -6.43 -0.14 10.85
C ARG A 131 -6.14 -0.84 9.53
N VAL A 132 -6.50 -0.21 8.41
CA VAL A 132 -6.23 -0.76 7.07
C VAL A 132 -5.01 -0.07 6.48
N ARG A 133 -4.01 -0.87 6.12
CA ARG A 133 -2.74 -0.43 5.57
C ARG A 133 -2.54 -0.99 4.18
N VAL A 134 -1.96 -0.18 3.30
CA VAL A 134 -1.46 -0.63 2.00
C VAL A 134 0.05 -0.57 2.05
N ILE A 135 0.69 -1.72 1.87
CA ILE A 135 2.14 -1.88 1.86
C ILE A 135 2.57 -2.05 0.41
N ILE A 136 3.58 -1.30 0.00
CA ILE A 136 4.07 -1.31 -1.38
C ILE A 136 5.57 -1.53 -1.34
N ALA A 137 6.02 -2.58 -2.02
CA ALA A 137 7.42 -2.88 -2.21
C ALA A 137 7.79 -2.69 -3.69
N PHE A 138 8.90 -1.99 -3.93
CA PHE A 138 9.44 -1.78 -5.26
C PHE A 138 10.57 -2.77 -5.52
N SER A 139 10.53 -3.45 -6.66
CA SER A 139 11.59 -4.36 -7.11
C SER A 139 12.25 -3.78 -8.36
N PRO A 140 13.43 -3.14 -8.25
CA PRO A 140 14.12 -2.48 -9.35
C PRO A 140 14.62 -3.41 -10.46
#